data_AF-A0A6A6QZ86-F1
#
_entry.id   AF-A0A6A6QZ86-F1
#
_cell.length_a   1.000
_cell.length_b   1.000
_cell.length_c   1.000
_cell.angle_alpha   90.00
_cell.angle_beta   90.00
_cell.angle_gamma   90.00
#
_symmetry.space_group_name_H-M   'P 1'
#
loop_
_entity.id
_entity.type
_entity.pdbx_description
1 polymer ?
#
loop_
_entity_poly.entity_id
_entity_poly.type
_entity_poly.pdbx_seq_one_letter_code
_entity_poly.pdbx_strand_id
1 'polypeptide(L)'
;MSFKRLCTLLAVSSCLSIASAHMQMSWPYPLRSPLDPLNPPEMKDYNMISPLDPSGDDYACKGYQYNTPWRPTASYNPGETYNITIVGGATHGGGSCQISLSYDNGVTFKVIKSIIGGCPIALTYDFTIPTTAPSGEALLAWTWFNHEGNREMYMNCAVVDITGNARSRSKRAATAALARLPSIYVANLADINSCKTVEMHDVVFPDPGKDVEYGGDMSSAS
;
A
#
# COMPACT_ATOMS: atom_id res chain seq x y z
N MET A 1 -11.87 15.18 70.57
CA MET A 1 -12.75 14.38 69.69
C MET A 1 -12.25 14.56 68.26
N SER A 2 -11.71 13.48 67.67
CA SER A 2 -10.97 13.48 66.41
C SER A 2 -11.92 13.16 65.25
N PHE A 3 -11.99 14.02 64.23
CA PHE A 3 -12.70 13.74 62.98
C PHE A 3 -11.67 13.64 61.85
N LYS A 4 -11.30 12.41 61.48
CA LYS A 4 -10.54 12.13 60.26
C LYS A 4 -11.52 12.12 59.08
N ARG A 5 -11.43 13.11 58.20
CA ARG A 5 -12.14 13.12 56.93
C ARG A 5 -11.46 12.13 55.98
N LEU A 6 -12.17 11.06 55.65
CA LEU A 6 -11.75 10.09 54.65
C LEU A 6 -11.95 10.71 53.26
N CYS A 7 -10.87 11.07 52.59
CA CYS A 7 -10.90 11.62 51.25
C CYS A 7 -10.84 10.45 50.26
N THR A 8 -11.98 10.06 49.70
CA THR A 8 -12.08 8.98 48.70
C THR A 8 -11.57 9.50 47.37
N LEU A 9 -10.35 9.12 46.99
CA LEU A 9 -9.80 9.34 45.64
C LEU A 9 -10.50 8.39 44.66
N LEU A 10 -11.43 8.92 43.87
CA LEU A 10 -11.94 8.26 42.67
C LEU A 10 -10.83 8.25 41.60
N ALA A 11 -10.14 7.12 41.45
CA ALA A 11 -9.22 6.91 40.34
C ALA A 11 -10.02 6.69 39.06
N VAL A 12 -10.17 7.74 38.25
CA VAL A 12 -10.73 7.64 36.89
C VAL A 12 -9.65 7.03 36.02
N SER A 13 -9.71 5.71 35.82
CA SER A 13 -8.87 5.02 34.84
C SER A 13 -9.41 5.32 33.44
N SER A 14 -8.91 6.38 32.82
CA SER A 14 -9.14 6.66 31.41
C SER A 14 -8.47 5.56 30.59
N CYS A 15 -9.25 4.61 30.07
CA CYS A 15 -8.81 3.74 28.98
C CYS A 15 -8.44 4.63 27.78
N LEU A 16 -7.15 4.90 27.59
CA LEU A 16 -6.67 5.41 26.32
C LEU A 16 -6.92 4.31 25.29
N SER A 17 -7.95 4.49 24.45
CA SER A 17 -8.07 3.73 23.22
C SER A 17 -6.82 4.05 22.40
N ILE A 18 -5.92 3.06 22.27
CA ILE A 18 -4.81 3.13 21.33
C ILE A 18 -5.44 3.00 19.95
N ALA A 19 -5.97 4.11 19.42
CA ALA A 19 -6.40 4.15 18.03
C ALA A 19 -5.14 3.90 17.20
N SER A 20 -5.12 2.76 16.52
CA SER A 20 -4.11 2.45 15.52
C SER A 20 -4.12 3.56 14.47
N ALA A 21 -3.10 4.42 14.44
CA ALA A 21 -3.15 5.64 13.66
C ALA A 21 -2.88 5.43 12.16
N HIS A 22 -2.88 4.20 11.64
CA HIS A 22 -2.37 3.93 10.29
C HIS A 22 -3.16 2.86 9.54
N MET A 23 -2.87 2.68 8.25
CA MET A 23 -3.63 1.87 7.30
C MET A 23 -2.79 0.76 6.68
N GLN A 24 -3.42 -0.39 6.37
CA GLN A 24 -2.84 -1.51 5.66
C GLN A 24 -3.81 -2.07 4.62
N MET A 25 -3.29 -2.77 3.61
CA MET A 25 -4.08 -3.59 2.71
C MET A 25 -4.58 -4.85 3.44
N SER A 26 -5.89 -5.10 3.38
CA SER A 26 -6.54 -6.33 3.86
C SER A 26 -6.85 -7.31 2.74
N TRP A 27 -6.90 -6.86 1.49
CA TRP A 27 -7.07 -7.71 0.33
C TRP A 27 -6.43 -7.10 -0.92
N PRO A 28 -5.73 -7.89 -1.77
CA PRO A 28 -5.20 -9.23 -1.48
C PRO A 28 -4.31 -9.21 -0.23
N TYR A 29 -4.18 -10.33 0.49
CA TYR A 29 -3.40 -10.32 1.74
C TYR A 29 -1.92 -10.03 1.46
N PRO A 30 -1.33 -8.99 2.09
CA PRO A 30 0.11 -8.75 2.00
C PRO A 30 0.95 -9.91 2.55
N LEU A 31 2.21 -9.97 2.09
CA LEU A 31 3.25 -10.78 2.72
C LEU A 31 3.25 -10.53 4.23
N ARG A 32 3.25 -11.60 5.04
CA ARG A 32 3.23 -11.52 6.52
C ARG A 32 2.01 -10.82 7.12
N SER A 33 0.95 -10.56 6.35
CA SER A 33 -0.26 -9.93 6.89
C SER A 33 -0.81 -10.73 8.09
N PRO A 34 -1.17 -10.06 9.20
CA PRO A 34 -1.78 -10.71 10.34
C PRO A 34 -3.21 -11.15 10.05
N LEU A 35 -3.82 -10.56 9.01
CA LEU A 35 -5.17 -10.84 8.53
C LEU A 35 -5.25 -12.12 7.68
N ASP A 36 -4.12 -12.59 7.14
CA ASP A 36 -4.08 -13.85 6.41
C ASP A 36 -4.17 -15.03 7.41
N PRO A 37 -5.24 -15.84 7.36
CA PRO A 37 -5.39 -16.98 8.26
C PRO A 37 -4.39 -18.10 7.97
N LEU A 38 -3.78 -18.12 6.78
CA LEU A 38 -2.80 -19.12 6.36
C LEU A 38 -1.36 -18.71 6.70
N ASN A 39 -1.12 -17.50 7.20
CA ASN A 39 0.18 -17.15 7.77
C ASN A 39 0.32 -17.77 9.17
N PRO A 40 1.43 -18.49 9.46
CA PRO A 40 1.66 -19.00 10.80
C PRO A 40 1.86 -17.83 11.79
N PRO A 41 1.44 -17.95 13.06
CA PRO A 41 1.47 -16.84 14.02
C PRO A 41 2.82 -16.13 14.15
N GLU A 42 3.92 -16.86 14.07
CA GLU A 42 5.29 -16.35 14.16
C GLU A 42 5.75 -15.54 12.93
N MET A 43 5.06 -15.68 11.79
CA MET A 43 5.34 -14.93 10.57
C MET A 43 4.51 -13.64 10.47
N LYS A 44 3.45 -13.52 11.26
CA LYS A 44 2.52 -12.37 11.19
C LYS A 44 3.20 -11.11 11.70
N ASP A 45 3.25 -10.08 10.85
CA ASP A 45 3.59 -8.73 11.26
C ASP A 45 2.33 -8.01 11.77
N TYR A 46 2.16 -7.99 13.09
CA TYR A 46 1.05 -7.26 13.73
C TYR A 46 1.16 -5.74 13.61
N ASN A 47 2.27 -5.23 13.08
CA ASN A 47 2.51 -3.81 12.83
C ASN A 47 2.52 -3.47 11.32
N MET A 48 1.87 -4.30 10.48
CA MET A 48 1.76 -4.11 9.01
C MET A 48 1.23 -2.73 8.59
N ILE A 49 0.45 -2.10 9.46
CA ILE A 49 -0.10 -0.76 9.30
C ILE A 49 0.97 0.34 9.27
N SER A 50 2.17 0.11 9.81
CA SER A 50 3.17 1.16 9.89
C SER A 50 3.69 1.55 8.51
N PRO A 51 4.06 2.83 8.32
CA PRO A 51 4.77 3.24 7.12
C PRO A 51 6.11 2.49 7.00
N LEU A 52 6.75 2.64 5.84
CA LEU A 52 8.14 2.25 5.67
C LEU A 52 9.04 3.06 6.63
N ASP A 53 10.21 2.51 6.94
CA ASP A 53 11.21 3.23 7.73
C ASP A 53 11.64 4.50 6.97
N PRO A 54 11.65 5.69 7.60
CA PRO A 54 12.09 6.92 6.95
C PRO A 54 13.52 6.89 6.40
N SER A 55 14.39 5.98 6.86
CA SER A 55 15.69 5.74 6.20
C SER A 55 15.50 5.13 4.81
N GLY A 56 14.50 4.28 4.64
CA GLY A 56 14.27 3.45 3.45
C GLY A 56 14.89 2.05 3.54
N ASP A 57 15.44 1.66 4.70
CA ASP A 57 16.08 0.34 4.89
C ASP A 57 15.14 -0.85 4.64
N ASP A 58 13.83 -0.64 4.81
CA ASP A 58 12.80 -1.66 4.56
C ASP A 58 12.09 -1.48 3.21
N TYR A 59 12.55 -0.55 2.36
CA TYR A 59 12.06 -0.43 0.99
C TYR A 59 12.69 -1.49 0.07
N ALA A 60 11.94 -2.22 -0.76
CA ALA A 60 10.49 -2.22 -0.90
C ALA A 60 9.80 -3.27 -0.01
N CYS A 61 8.47 -3.20 0.11
CA CYS A 61 7.63 -4.24 0.72
C CYS A 61 7.99 -4.63 2.16
N LYS A 62 8.56 -3.71 2.94
CA LYS A 62 9.06 -3.93 4.31
C LYS A 62 10.16 -5.01 4.38
N GLY A 63 10.84 -5.27 3.25
CA GLY A 63 11.83 -6.33 3.09
C GLY A 63 11.29 -7.76 3.05
N TYR A 64 9.97 -7.96 3.11
CA TYR A 64 9.36 -9.29 3.25
C TYR A 64 9.49 -10.17 2.00
N GLN A 65 9.64 -9.58 0.82
CA GLN A 65 9.85 -10.27 -0.44
C GLN A 65 11.14 -11.13 -0.46
N TYR A 66 12.11 -10.84 0.42
CA TYR A 66 13.37 -11.58 0.49
C TYR A 66 13.37 -12.74 1.50
N ASN A 67 12.42 -12.75 2.43
CA ASN A 67 12.44 -13.65 3.58
C ASN A 67 11.06 -14.25 3.93
N THR A 68 10.10 -14.15 3.00
CA THR A 68 8.81 -14.82 3.07
C THR A 68 8.63 -15.70 1.84
N PRO A 69 8.32 -17.00 2.01
CA PRO A 69 7.97 -17.86 0.89
C PRO A 69 6.80 -17.28 0.11
N TRP A 70 6.93 -17.25 -1.22
CA TRP A 70 5.86 -16.74 -2.07
C TRP A 70 4.66 -17.69 -2.00
N ARG A 71 3.49 -17.10 -1.73
CA ARG A 71 2.19 -17.75 -1.83
C ARG A 71 1.21 -16.74 -2.41
N PRO A 72 0.71 -16.95 -3.62
CA PRO A 72 -0.33 -16.10 -4.18
C PRO A 72 -1.56 -16.05 -3.27
N THR A 73 -2.01 -14.84 -2.93
CA THR A 73 -3.23 -14.62 -2.13
C THR A 73 -4.42 -14.23 -3.01
N ALA A 74 -4.17 -13.93 -4.29
CA ALA A 74 -5.20 -13.77 -5.31
C ALA A 74 -4.68 -14.20 -6.69
N SER A 75 -5.61 -14.49 -7.61
CA SER A 75 -5.32 -14.79 -9.01
C SER A 75 -6.10 -13.84 -9.93
N TYR A 76 -5.45 -13.32 -10.96
CA TYR A 76 -6.01 -12.31 -11.84
C TYR A 76 -5.76 -12.60 -13.32
N ASN A 77 -6.73 -12.28 -14.16
CA ASN A 77 -6.61 -12.38 -15.61
C ASN A 77 -6.21 -11.04 -16.23
N PRO A 78 -5.28 -11.01 -17.22
CA PRO A 78 -4.97 -9.80 -17.96
C PRO A 78 -6.19 -9.17 -18.63
N GLY A 79 -6.40 -7.88 -18.40
CA GLY A 79 -7.51 -7.09 -18.96
C GLY A 79 -8.75 -7.01 -18.07
N GLU A 80 -8.82 -7.79 -17.00
CA GLU A 80 -9.93 -7.78 -16.06
C GLU A 80 -9.68 -6.81 -14.90
N THR A 81 -10.77 -6.34 -14.29
CA THR A 81 -10.77 -5.41 -13.16
C THR A 81 -11.01 -6.16 -11.85
N TYR A 82 -10.27 -5.77 -10.82
CA TYR A 82 -10.32 -6.31 -9.47
C TYR A 82 -10.23 -5.15 -8.47
N ASN A 83 -10.27 -5.44 -7.17
CA ASN A 83 -10.08 -4.43 -6.13
C ASN A 83 -8.96 -4.78 -5.16
N ILE A 84 -8.38 -3.73 -4.59
CA ILE A 84 -7.73 -3.80 -3.29
C ILE A 84 -8.70 -3.31 -2.21
N THR A 85 -8.56 -3.86 -1.02
CA THR A 85 -9.28 -3.42 0.18
C THR A 85 -8.27 -3.02 1.24
N ILE A 86 -8.56 -1.94 1.97
CA ILE A 86 -7.69 -1.29 2.93
C ILE A 86 -8.45 -1.23 4.26
N VAL A 87 -7.74 -1.47 5.36
CA VAL A 87 -8.25 -1.38 6.73
C VAL A 87 -7.22 -0.68 7.61
N GLY A 88 -7.65 -0.14 8.73
CA GLY A 88 -6.79 0.58 9.64
C GLY A 88 -7.60 1.44 10.58
N GLY A 89 -6.94 2.36 11.28
CA GLY A 89 -7.63 3.25 12.22
C GLY A 89 -7.61 4.73 11.89
N ALA A 90 -6.71 5.23 11.03
CA ALA A 90 -6.75 6.62 10.56
C ALA A 90 -6.32 6.77 9.10
N THR A 91 -7.16 7.44 8.31
CA THR A 91 -6.92 7.71 6.88
C THR A 91 -6.11 8.97 6.64
N HIS A 92 -5.68 9.69 7.69
CA HIS A 92 -4.87 10.92 7.60
C HIS A 92 -5.39 11.95 6.58
N GLY A 93 -6.70 12.22 6.58
CA GLY A 93 -7.33 13.13 5.62
C GLY A 93 -7.30 12.65 4.15
N GLY A 94 -6.85 11.43 3.90
CA GLY A 94 -6.62 10.89 2.58
C GLY A 94 -5.15 11.05 2.16
N GLY A 95 -4.93 11.54 0.95
CA GLY A 95 -3.64 11.49 0.28
C GLY A 95 -3.76 10.87 -1.10
N SER A 96 -2.63 10.39 -1.63
CA SER A 96 -2.57 9.78 -2.96
C SER A 96 -1.90 8.42 -2.93
N CYS A 97 -2.38 7.52 -3.78
CA CYS A 97 -1.94 6.13 -3.82
C CYS A 97 -1.55 5.68 -5.23
N GLN A 98 -0.66 4.69 -5.31
CA GLN A 98 -0.44 3.93 -6.54
C GLN A 98 -0.59 2.44 -6.28
N ILE A 99 -1.14 1.75 -7.27
CA ILE A 99 -1.13 0.29 -7.36
C ILE A 99 -0.18 -0.07 -8.50
N SER A 100 0.72 -1.01 -8.22
CA SER A 100 1.79 -1.36 -9.15
C SER A 100 2.12 -2.85 -9.13
N LEU A 101 2.72 -3.34 -10.22
CA LEU A 101 3.18 -4.72 -10.37
C LEU A 101 4.70 -4.79 -10.44
N SER A 102 5.27 -5.81 -9.82
CA SER A 102 6.69 -6.16 -9.91
C SER A 102 6.84 -7.65 -10.23
N TYR A 103 7.67 -7.96 -11.23
CA TYR A 103 8.00 -9.33 -11.64
C TYR A 103 9.47 -9.71 -11.37
N ASP A 104 10.24 -8.80 -10.77
CA ASP A 104 11.68 -8.94 -10.52
C ASP A 104 11.99 -8.92 -9.01
N ASN A 105 11.08 -9.49 -8.21
CA ASN A 105 11.19 -9.58 -6.75
C ASN A 105 11.34 -8.22 -6.05
N GLY A 106 10.62 -7.21 -6.52
CA GLY A 106 10.52 -5.90 -5.89
C GLY A 106 11.65 -4.94 -6.26
N VAL A 107 12.44 -5.26 -7.28
CA VAL A 107 13.49 -4.36 -7.78
C VAL A 107 12.86 -3.21 -8.58
N THR A 108 11.87 -3.50 -9.42
CA THR A 108 11.11 -2.49 -10.16
C THR A 108 9.61 -2.67 -10.04
N PHE A 109 8.91 -1.58 -9.72
CA PHE A 109 7.46 -1.54 -9.67
C PHE A 109 6.92 -0.67 -10.81
N LYS A 110 5.92 -1.21 -11.50
CA LYS A 110 5.29 -0.61 -12.67
C LYS A 110 3.85 -0.25 -12.37
N VAL A 111 3.55 1.05 -12.44
CA VAL A 111 2.25 1.62 -12.05
C VAL A 111 1.18 1.13 -13.02
N ILE A 112 0.11 0.56 -12.46
CA ILE A 112 -1.08 0.15 -13.21
C ILE A 112 -2.29 1.02 -12.90
N LYS A 113 -2.31 1.69 -11.74
CA LYS A 113 -3.35 2.62 -11.30
C LYS A 113 -2.73 3.71 -10.42
N SER A 114 -3.13 4.96 -10.64
CA SER A 114 -2.90 6.06 -9.70
C SER A 114 -4.23 6.59 -9.18
N ILE A 115 -4.31 6.86 -7.88
CA ILE A 115 -5.44 7.52 -7.24
C ILE A 115 -4.89 8.80 -6.62
N ILE A 116 -5.25 9.94 -7.21
CA ILE A 116 -4.73 11.26 -6.83
C ILE A 116 -5.79 11.96 -5.97
N GLY A 117 -5.48 12.12 -4.70
CA GLY A 117 -6.38 12.67 -3.69
C GLY A 117 -7.40 11.67 -3.13
N GLY A 118 -7.79 11.90 -1.87
CA GLY A 118 -8.82 11.11 -1.17
C GLY A 118 -8.46 9.66 -0.84
N CYS A 119 -7.32 9.13 -1.25
CA CYS A 119 -6.92 7.77 -0.91
C CYS A 119 -6.26 7.70 0.48
N PRO A 120 -6.62 6.77 1.39
CA PRO A 120 -7.52 5.63 1.21
C PRO A 120 -8.92 5.79 1.83
N ILE A 121 -9.57 6.96 1.78
CA ILE A 121 -10.86 7.22 2.44
C ILE A 121 -11.96 6.23 2.02
N ALA A 122 -12.06 5.89 0.74
CA ALA A 122 -13.07 4.93 0.24
C ALA A 122 -12.82 3.47 0.67
N LEU A 123 -11.64 3.16 1.23
CA LEU A 123 -11.18 1.85 1.69
C LEU A 123 -11.13 0.72 0.65
N THR A 124 -11.83 0.83 -0.46
CA THR A 124 -11.82 -0.12 -1.58
C THR A 124 -11.56 0.63 -2.87
N TYR A 125 -10.61 0.15 -3.67
CA TYR A 125 -10.25 0.77 -4.94
C TYR A 125 -10.10 -0.28 -6.03
N ASP A 126 -10.73 0.00 -7.17
CA ASP A 126 -10.64 -0.85 -8.34
C ASP A 126 -9.33 -0.59 -9.11
N PHE A 127 -8.76 -1.67 -9.65
CA PHE A 127 -7.63 -1.62 -10.56
C PHE A 127 -7.79 -2.67 -11.67
N THR A 128 -7.21 -2.39 -12.82
CA THR A 128 -7.25 -3.29 -13.97
C THR A 128 -5.87 -3.88 -14.21
N ILE A 129 -5.78 -5.21 -14.33
CA ILE A 129 -4.52 -5.83 -14.76
C ILE A 129 -4.30 -5.49 -16.24
N PRO A 130 -3.13 -4.94 -16.63
CA PRO A 130 -2.89 -4.65 -18.04
C PRO A 130 -3.06 -5.88 -18.93
N THR A 131 -3.72 -5.74 -20.08
CA THR A 131 -3.86 -6.81 -21.09
C THR A 131 -2.51 -7.36 -21.59
N THR A 132 -1.42 -6.65 -21.28
CA THR A 132 -0.05 -6.98 -21.64
C THR A 132 0.75 -7.61 -20.49
N ALA A 133 0.16 -7.77 -19.30
CA ALA A 133 0.81 -8.32 -18.13
C ALA A 133 1.30 -9.76 -18.42
N PRO A 134 2.59 -10.08 -18.15
CA PRO A 134 3.09 -11.44 -18.24
C PRO A 134 2.35 -12.39 -17.29
N SER A 135 2.20 -13.65 -17.71
CA SER A 135 1.69 -14.70 -16.82
C SER A 135 2.70 -15.07 -15.73
N GLY A 136 2.19 -15.47 -14.57
CA GLY A 136 2.96 -15.96 -13.43
C GLY A 136 2.86 -15.08 -12.20
N GLU A 137 3.57 -15.47 -11.15
CA GLU A 137 3.56 -14.77 -9.87
C GLU A 137 4.23 -13.40 -9.99
N ALA A 138 3.60 -12.40 -9.35
CA ALA A 138 4.07 -11.04 -9.26
C ALA A 138 3.79 -10.46 -7.86
N LEU A 139 4.52 -9.43 -7.49
CA LEU A 139 4.15 -8.58 -6.36
C LEU A 139 3.17 -7.51 -6.84
N LEU A 140 2.00 -7.45 -6.23
CA LEU A 140 1.09 -6.31 -6.31
C LEU A 140 1.33 -5.42 -5.10
N ALA A 141 1.75 -4.18 -5.34
CA ALA A 141 2.02 -3.22 -4.29
C ALA A 141 0.97 -2.10 -4.27
N TRP A 142 0.41 -1.85 -3.09
CA TRP A 142 -0.28 -0.62 -2.74
C TRP A 142 0.72 0.31 -2.05
N THR A 143 0.84 1.53 -2.55
CA THR A 143 1.60 2.61 -1.90
C THR A 143 0.70 3.78 -1.61
N TRP A 144 0.97 4.49 -0.53
CA TRP A 144 0.20 5.65 -0.11
C TRP A 144 1.09 6.72 0.51
N PHE A 145 0.83 7.96 0.13
CA PHE A 145 1.40 9.18 0.71
C PHE A 145 0.27 9.95 1.38
N ASN A 146 0.31 10.02 2.70
CA ASN A 146 -0.73 10.60 3.53
C ASN A 146 -0.82 12.13 3.40
N HIS A 147 -2.06 12.64 3.41
CA HIS A 147 -2.33 14.08 3.33
C HIS A 147 -1.87 14.80 4.61
N GLU A 148 -2.33 14.33 5.77
CA GLU A 148 -2.09 14.95 7.09
C GLU A 148 -1.03 14.20 7.91
N GLY A 149 -0.22 14.90 8.71
CA GLY A 149 0.70 14.30 9.67
C GLY A 149 2.15 14.20 9.18
N ASN A 150 2.89 13.20 9.66
CA ASN A 150 4.27 12.98 9.25
C ASN A 150 4.37 12.72 7.74
N ARG A 151 5.48 13.10 7.11
CA ARG A 151 5.69 12.83 5.68
C ARG A 151 6.17 11.39 5.54
N GLU A 152 5.25 10.49 5.20
CA GLU A 152 5.49 9.06 5.22
C GLU A 152 5.20 8.43 3.86
N MET A 153 5.73 7.23 3.66
CA MET A 153 5.38 6.36 2.53
C MET A 153 4.93 5.02 3.09
N TYR A 154 3.67 4.68 2.86
CA TYR A 154 3.12 3.37 3.17
C TYR A 154 3.34 2.45 1.99
N MET A 155 3.64 1.19 2.26
CA MET A 155 3.74 0.17 1.22
C MET A 155 3.38 -1.20 1.76
N ASN A 156 2.38 -1.85 1.14
CA ASN A 156 2.08 -3.25 1.37
C ASN A 156 2.12 -4.00 0.04
N CYS A 157 2.70 -5.19 0.06
CA CYS A 157 2.86 -6.02 -1.13
C CYS A 157 2.24 -7.40 -0.91
N ALA A 158 1.38 -7.81 -1.83
CA ALA A 158 0.84 -9.17 -1.90
C ALA A 158 1.47 -9.92 -3.06
N VAL A 159 1.69 -11.23 -2.91
CA VAL A 159 1.97 -12.10 -4.06
C VAL A 159 0.64 -12.41 -4.73
N VAL A 160 0.58 -12.22 -6.04
CA VAL A 160 -0.59 -12.50 -6.86
C VAL A 160 -0.18 -13.33 -8.06
N ASP A 161 -1.07 -14.20 -8.53
CA ASP A 161 -0.83 -15.00 -9.73
C ASP A 161 -1.55 -14.39 -10.93
N ILE A 162 -0.81 -13.95 -11.94
CA ILE A 162 -1.41 -13.48 -13.18
C ILE A 162 -1.66 -14.67 -14.09
N THR A 163 -2.91 -15.13 -14.09
CA THR A 163 -3.37 -16.31 -14.81
C THR A 163 -3.71 -15.95 -16.25
N GLY A 164 -3.16 -16.71 -17.20
CA GLY A 164 -3.55 -16.62 -18.60
C GLY A 164 -2.42 -16.24 -19.56
N ASN A 165 -2.49 -16.80 -20.76
CA ASN A 165 -1.55 -16.48 -21.83
C ASN A 165 -1.84 -15.06 -22.32
N ALA A 166 -0.96 -14.09 -22.05
CA ALA A 166 -0.97 -12.80 -22.73
C ALA A 166 -1.13 -13.07 -24.23
N ARG A 167 -2.34 -12.79 -24.79
CA ARG A 167 -2.79 -13.26 -26.10
C ARG A 167 -1.62 -13.32 -27.10
N SER A 168 -1.12 -14.52 -27.39
CA SER A 168 -0.11 -14.78 -28.44
C SER A 168 1.14 -13.87 -28.42
N ARG A 169 1.58 -13.35 -27.26
CA ARG A 169 2.81 -12.55 -27.17
C ARG A 169 3.91 -13.32 -26.46
N SER A 170 5.10 -13.32 -27.07
CA SER A 170 6.28 -13.90 -26.42
C SER A 170 6.51 -13.23 -25.06
N LYS A 171 7.04 -13.96 -24.08
CA LYS A 171 7.42 -13.43 -22.75
C LYS A 171 8.18 -12.11 -22.86
N ARG A 172 9.09 -12.01 -23.83
CA ARG A 172 9.86 -10.79 -24.15
C ARG A 172 8.98 -9.58 -24.50
N ALA A 173 7.94 -9.78 -25.31
CA ALA A 173 7.03 -8.70 -25.69
C ALA A 173 6.15 -8.24 -24.50
N ALA A 174 5.74 -9.16 -23.63
CA ALA A 174 5.01 -8.84 -22.42
C ALA A 174 5.89 -8.04 -21.43
N THR A 175 7.13 -8.47 -21.19
CA THR A 175 8.11 -7.74 -20.38
C THR A 175 8.38 -6.34 -20.95
N ALA A 176 8.56 -6.22 -22.27
CA ALA A 176 8.78 -4.92 -22.91
C ALA A 176 7.57 -3.99 -22.82
N ALA A 177 6.34 -4.53 -22.82
CA ALA A 177 5.14 -3.72 -22.63
C ALA A 177 5.01 -3.22 -21.18
N LEU A 178 5.28 -4.08 -20.20
CA LEU A 178 5.29 -3.70 -18.79
C LEU A 178 6.38 -2.66 -18.49
N ALA A 179 7.54 -2.77 -19.12
CA ALA A 179 8.64 -1.82 -18.97
C ALA A 179 8.30 -0.38 -19.42
N ARG A 180 7.28 -0.21 -20.28
CA ARG A 180 6.78 1.10 -20.73
C ARG A 180 5.82 1.76 -19.74
N LEU A 181 5.35 1.02 -18.74
CA LEU A 181 4.57 1.64 -17.68
C LEU A 181 5.48 2.51 -16.80
N PRO A 182 4.92 3.55 -16.18
CA PRO A 182 5.66 4.40 -15.26
C PRO A 182 6.27 3.58 -14.13
N SER A 183 7.45 4.00 -13.67
CA SER A 183 7.98 3.51 -12.41
C SER A 183 7.17 4.09 -11.25
N ILE A 184 7.02 3.33 -10.18
CA ILE A 184 6.34 3.81 -8.97
C ILE A 184 7.00 5.08 -8.42
N TYR A 185 6.20 6.00 -7.91
CA TYR A 185 6.68 7.17 -7.22
C TYR A 185 7.22 6.79 -5.84
N VAL A 186 8.38 7.34 -5.48
CA VAL A 186 9.04 7.10 -4.19
C VAL A 186 9.43 8.44 -3.61
N ALA A 187 9.06 8.68 -2.36
CA ALA A 187 9.42 9.88 -1.60
C ALA A 187 9.41 9.55 -0.11
N ASN A 188 9.93 10.47 0.71
CA ASN A 188 9.97 10.36 2.17
C ASN A 188 10.91 9.26 2.71
N LEU A 189 11.79 8.72 1.88
CA LEU A 189 12.76 7.68 2.24
C LEU A 189 14.19 8.20 1.97
N ALA A 190 14.90 8.56 3.04
CA ALA A 190 16.11 9.38 2.99
C ALA A 190 17.26 8.76 2.17
N ASP A 191 17.47 7.45 2.27
CA ASP A 191 18.56 6.73 1.60
C ASP A 191 18.16 6.26 0.19
N ILE A 192 16.88 6.35 -0.18
CA ILE A 192 16.41 6.01 -1.52
C ILE A 192 16.48 7.24 -2.44
N ASN A 193 15.96 8.38 -2.01
CA ASN A 193 16.05 9.65 -2.75
C ASN A 193 15.80 10.88 -1.86
N SER A 194 15.99 12.07 -2.44
CA SER A 194 15.76 13.35 -1.74
C SER A 194 14.32 13.89 -1.85
N CYS A 195 13.39 13.15 -2.46
CA CYS A 195 12.02 13.62 -2.66
C CYS A 195 11.26 13.61 -1.34
N LYS A 196 10.53 14.70 -1.05
CA LYS A 196 9.68 14.82 0.12
C LYS A 196 8.31 15.33 -0.28
N THR A 197 7.27 14.74 0.28
CA THR A 197 5.91 15.24 0.12
C THR A 197 5.68 16.44 1.05
N VAL A 198 4.65 17.24 0.75
CA VAL A 198 4.26 18.40 1.55
C VAL A 198 3.03 18.02 2.37
N GLU A 199 2.98 18.45 3.63
CA GLU A 199 1.79 18.26 4.48
C GLU A 199 0.60 19.08 3.97
N MET A 200 -0.61 18.56 4.16
CA MET A 200 -1.86 19.15 3.67
C MET A 200 -1.95 19.27 2.13
N HIS A 201 -1.14 18.49 1.40
CA HIS A 201 -1.16 18.47 -0.05
C HIS A 201 -1.18 17.03 -0.57
N ASP A 202 -2.10 16.75 -1.47
CA ASP A 202 -2.15 15.48 -2.19
C ASP A 202 -1.06 15.43 -3.25
N VAL A 203 -0.33 14.32 -3.32
CA VAL A 203 0.74 14.13 -4.30
C VAL A 203 0.14 13.94 -5.69
N VAL A 204 0.38 14.90 -6.58
CA VAL A 204 0.18 14.70 -8.02
C VAL A 204 1.41 14.00 -8.57
N PHE A 205 1.26 12.73 -8.96
CA PHE A 205 2.39 11.94 -9.47
C PHE A 205 2.89 12.52 -10.80
N PRO A 206 4.21 12.74 -10.98
CA PRO A 206 4.75 13.29 -12.23
C PRO A 206 4.47 12.41 -13.46
N ASP A 207 4.39 11.09 -13.26
CA ASP A 207 4.01 10.12 -14.28
C ASP A 207 2.96 9.15 -13.71
N PRO A 208 1.67 9.55 -13.70
CA PRO A 208 0.61 8.79 -13.04
C PRO A 208 0.16 7.57 -13.87
N GLY A 209 0.64 7.44 -15.11
CA GLY A 209 0.18 6.43 -16.06
C GLY A 209 -1.15 6.80 -16.71
N LYS A 210 -1.84 5.79 -17.26
CA LYS A 210 -3.05 6.00 -18.07
C LYS A 210 -4.35 5.79 -17.32
N ASP A 211 -4.34 5.01 -16.24
CA ASP A 211 -5.49 4.75 -15.39
C ASP A 211 -5.33 5.60 -14.13
N VAL A 212 -6.04 6.73 -14.12
CA VAL A 212 -5.98 7.73 -13.06
C VAL A 212 -7.39 7.97 -12.54
N GLU A 213 -7.54 7.87 -11.23
CA GLU A 213 -8.74 8.24 -10.50
C GLU A 213 -8.42 9.46 -9.63
N TYR A 214 -9.38 10.37 -9.51
CA TYR A 214 -9.26 11.56 -8.67
C TYR A 214 -10.28 11.48 -7.54
N GLY A 215 -9.85 11.79 -6.32
CA GLY A 215 -10.68 11.82 -5.13
C GLY A 215 -10.39 13.05 -4.27
N GLY A 216 -11.13 13.18 -3.16
CA GLY A 216 -11.02 14.38 -2.31
C GLY A 216 -11.33 15.66 -3.10
N ASP A 217 -10.46 16.65 -2.98
CA ASP A 217 -10.58 17.94 -3.70
C ASP A 217 -9.81 17.96 -5.03
N MET A 218 -9.24 16.82 -5.46
CA MET A 218 -8.41 16.72 -6.66
C MET A 218 -9.24 16.44 -7.92
N SER A 219 -8.72 16.86 -9.07
CA SER A 219 -9.35 16.65 -10.38
C SER A 219 -8.31 16.50 -11.49
N SER A 220 -8.75 16.21 -12.72
CA SER A 220 -7.85 16.17 -13.88
C SER A 220 -7.20 17.50 -14.25
N ALA A 221 -7.65 18.61 -13.65
CA ALA A 221 -7.06 19.93 -13.82
C ALA A 221 -6.06 20.32 -12.71
N SER A 222 -5.89 19.45 -11.71
CA SER A 222 -5.00 19.65 -10.57
C SER A 222 -3.52 19.43 -10.91
#